data_AF-A0A7S2U480-F1
#
_entry.id   AF-A0A7S2U480-F1
#
_cell.length_a   1.000
_cell.length_b   1.000
_cell.length_c   1.000
_cell.angle_alpha   90.00
_cell.angle_beta   90.00
_cell.angle_gamma   90.00
#
_symmetry.space_group_name_H-M   'P 1'
#
loop_
_entity.id
_entity.type
_entity.pdbx_description
1 polymer ?
#
loop_
_entity_poly.entity_id
_entity_poly.type
_entity_poly.pdbx_seq_one_letter_code
_entity_poly.pdbx_strand_id
1 'polypeptide(L)'
;GIPPRKETENGVGDAVVGLLEMEILRLCESTSIVENLDAILQCHTILSNTLSSGIRSNSEWMYSPLLAFTIIRTSPRNLLGHLTALQYLHPSAETTKGFVPIVATVKTLLRLRPYLRSRAFADAHQPTPKVPVGWKG
;
A
#
# COMPACT_ATOMS: atom_id res chain seq x y z
N GLY A 1 -19.48 34.47 2.08
CA GLY A 1 -18.08 33.99 2.08
C GLY A 1 -18.11 32.51 2.36
N ILE A 2 -17.60 31.70 1.45
CA ILE A 2 -17.41 30.26 1.66
C ILE A 2 -16.17 30.12 2.57
N PRO A 3 -16.22 29.36 3.68
CA PRO A 3 -15.03 29.19 4.51
C PRO A 3 -13.97 28.42 3.74
N PRO A 4 -12.67 28.73 3.90
CA PRO A 4 -11.60 28.01 3.24
C PRO A 4 -11.65 26.55 3.69
N ARG A 5 -11.73 25.66 2.70
CA ARG A 5 -11.72 24.20 2.85
C ARG A 5 -10.38 23.83 3.49
N LYS A 6 -10.41 23.03 4.56
CA LYS A 6 -9.25 22.49 5.29
C LYS A 6 -8.19 21.93 4.31
N GLU A 7 -7.10 22.64 4.09
CA GLU A 7 -5.95 22.17 3.30
C GLU A 7 -4.95 21.33 4.14
N THR A 8 -5.16 21.20 5.43
CA THR A 8 -4.15 20.64 6.35
C THR A 8 -4.22 19.12 6.57
N GLU A 9 -5.28 18.43 6.13
CA GLU A 9 -5.43 16.97 6.37
C GLU A 9 -4.99 16.11 5.16
N ASN A 10 -5.06 16.64 3.93
CA ASN A 10 -4.67 15.87 2.73
C ASN A 10 -3.14 15.82 2.50
N GLY A 11 -2.41 16.88 2.85
CA GLY A 11 -0.97 16.97 2.56
C GLY A 11 -0.08 16.01 3.38
N VAL A 12 -0.51 15.67 4.60
CA VAL A 12 0.24 14.76 5.48
C VAL A 12 0.12 13.31 5.01
N GLY A 13 -1.08 12.90 4.58
CA GLY A 13 -1.31 11.56 4.04
C GLY A 13 -0.50 11.31 2.76
N ASP A 14 -0.49 12.27 1.85
CA ASP A 14 0.27 12.18 0.60
C ASP A 14 1.79 12.17 0.84
N ALA A 15 2.29 12.94 1.82
CA ALA A 15 3.70 12.93 2.18
C ALA A 15 4.16 11.57 2.73
N VAL A 16 3.37 10.98 3.64
CA VAL A 16 3.68 9.65 4.20
C VAL A 16 3.65 8.57 3.13
N VAL A 17 2.64 8.61 2.26
CA VAL A 17 2.55 7.68 1.12
C VAL A 17 3.79 7.85 0.23
N GLY A 18 4.15 9.08 -0.16
CA GLY A 18 5.33 9.33 -0.98
C GLY A 18 6.64 8.78 -0.37
N LEU A 19 6.83 8.89 0.95
CA LEU A 19 7.97 8.29 1.64
C LEU A 19 7.94 6.75 1.55
N LEU A 20 6.79 6.12 1.78
CA LEU A 20 6.64 4.68 1.66
C LEU A 20 6.85 4.19 0.21
N GLU A 21 6.42 4.96 -0.78
CA GLU A 21 6.62 4.64 -2.19
C GLU A 21 8.11 4.54 -2.53
N MET A 22 8.92 5.50 -2.06
CA MET A 22 10.38 5.49 -2.26
C MET A 22 11.02 4.25 -1.64
N GLU A 23 10.63 3.87 -0.42
CA GLU A 23 11.20 2.71 0.26
C GLU A 23 10.79 1.37 -0.38
N ILE A 24 9.54 1.27 -0.85
CA ILE A 24 9.07 0.09 -1.58
C ILE A 24 9.79 -0.07 -2.93
N LEU A 25 10.05 1.04 -3.63
CA LEU A 25 10.82 1.02 -4.87
C LEU A 25 12.28 0.66 -4.60
N ARG A 26 12.89 1.24 -3.55
CA ARG A 26 14.26 0.92 -3.11
C ARG A 26 14.42 -0.58 -2.82
N LEU A 27 13.43 -1.20 -2.17
CA LEU A 27 13.36 -2.64 -1.93
C LEU A 27 13.29 -3.50 -3.21
N CYS A 28 12.76 -2.95 -4.31
CA CYS A 28 12.63 -3.66 -5.59
C CYS A 28 13.81 -3.42 -6.54
N GLU A 29 14.57 -2.35 -6.32
CA GLU A 29 15.69 -1.94 -7.17
C GLU A 29 17.05 -2.36 -6.58
N SER A 30 17.15 -2.48 -5.25
CA SER A 30 18.41 -2.84 -4.61
C SER A 30 18.73 -4.34 -4.73
N THR A 31 19.97 -4.61 -5.14
CA THR A 31 20.58 -5.94 -5.11
C THR A 31 21.27 -6.25 -3.77
N SER A 32 21.34 -5.28 -2.86
CA SER A 32 22.02 -5.42 -1.56
C SER A 32 21.05 -5.89 -0.49
N ILE A 33 21.38 -6.98 0.18
CA ILE A 33 20.60 -7.49 1.33
C ILE A 33 20.49 -6.42 2.42
N VAL A 34 21.58 -5.70 2.70
CA VAL A 34 21.62 -4.68 3.77
C VAL A 34 20.70 -3.51 3.43
N GLU A 35 20.73 -3.02 2.20
CA GLU A 35 19.85 -1.93 1.77
C GLU A 35 18.39 -2.34 1.74
N ASN A 36 18.11 -3.58 1.35
CA ASN A 36 16.75 -4.14 1.38
C ASN A 36 16.21 -4.25 2.81
N LEU A 37 17.03 -4.68 3.77
CA LEU A 37 16.65 -4.72 5.18
C LEU A 37 16.48 -3.31 5.77
N ASP A 38 17.34 -2.37 5.40
CA ASP A 38 17.18 -0.96 5.78
C ASP A 38 15.86 -0.39 5.22
N ALA A 39 15.54 -0.64 3.94
CA ALA A 39 14.28 -0.19 3.33
C ALA A 39 13.04 -0.73 4.05
N ILE A 40 13.08 -2.00 4.46
CA ILE A 40 12.02 -2.61 5.25
C ILE A 40 11.90 -1.94 6.63
N LEU A 41 13.03 -1.64 7.28
CA LEU A 41 13.05 -0.96 8.57
C LEU A 41 12.55 0.50 8.45
N GLN A 42 12.89 1.20 7.37
CA GLN A 42 12.39 2.54 7.09
C GLN A 42 10.88 2.52 6.85
N CYS A 43 10.36 1.57 6.07
CA CYS A 43 8.91 1.37 5.91
C CYS A 43 8.22 1.21 7.28
N HIS A 44 8.77 0.36 8.15
CA HIS A 44 8.25 0.17 9.50
C HIS A 44 8.27 1.46 10.32
N THR A 45 9.37 2.21 10.26
CA THR A 45 9.56 3.46 11.02
C THR A 45 8.58 4.54 10.56
N ILE A 46 8.40 4.71 9.26
CA ILE A 46 7.44 5.67 8.68
C ILE A 46 6.01 5.33 9.13
N LEU A 47 5.63 4.06 9.03
CA LEU A 47 4.31 3.59 9.48
C LEU A 47 4.13 3.79 10.99
N SER A 48 5.11 3.40 11.80
CA SER A 48 5.06 3.56 13.25
C SER A 48 4.88 5.03 13.64
N ASN A 49 5.68 5.93 13.08
CA ASN A 49 5.62 7.36 13.39
C ASN A 49 4.28 7.98 12.96
N THR A 50 3.77 7.60 11.79
CA THR A 50 2.48 8.07 11.29
C THR A 50 1.35 7.66 12.24
N LEU A 51 1.34 6.39 12.67
CA LEU A 51 0.30 5.86 13.54
C LEU A 51 0.37 6.45 14.96
N SER A 52 1.59 6.60 15.51
CA SER A 52 1.80 7.24 16.82
C SER A 52 1.41 8.72 16.82
N SER A 53 1.48 9.41 15.69
CA SER A 53 1.10 10.83 15.56
C SER A 53 -0.41 11.06 15.36
N GLY A 54 -1.12 10.10 14.75
CA GLY A 54 -2.51 10.27 14.34
C GLY A 54 -3.55 9.55 15.20
N ILE A 55 -3.22 8.42 15.83
CA ILE A 55 -4.20 7.56 16.52
C ILE A 55 -3.56 7.00 17.80
N ARG A 56 -4.18 7.24 18.97
CA ARG A 56 -3.76 6.74 20.31
C ARG A 56 -3.78 5.21 20.48
N SER A 57 -3.81 4.44 19.40
CA SER A 57 -3.89 2.99 19.41
C SER A 57 -2.76 2.42 18.57
N ASN A 58 -1.73 1.88 19.25
CA ASN A 58 -0.60 1.09 18.71
C ASN A 58 -1.06 -0.24 18.11
N SER A 59 -2.15 -0.27 17.35
CA SER A 59 -2.65 -1.49 16.75
C SER A 59 -1.91 -1.74 15.43
N GLU A 60 -1.01 -2.73 15.44
CA GLU A 60 -0.28 -3.22 14.26
C GLU A 60 -1.20 -3.51 13.06
N TRP A 61 -2.49 -3.75 13.31
CA TRP A 61 -3.54 -3.93 12.31
C TRP A 61 -3.72 -2.73 11.36
N MET A 62 -3.40 -1.51 11.79
CA MET A 62 -3.46 -0.32 10.93
C MET A 62 -2.25 -0.15 10.01
N TYR A 63 -1.19 -0.97 10.16
CA TYR A 63 -0.07 -0.99 9.21
C TYR A 63 -0.54 -1.47 7.83
N SER A 64 -1.48 -2.42 7.81
CA SER A 64 -1.83 -3.16 6.59
C SER A 64 -2.57 -2.31 5.54
N PRO A 65 -3.55 -1.44 5.87
CA PRO A 65 -4.25 -0.65 4.86
C PRO A 65 -3.39 0.41 4.17
N LEU A 66 -2.58 1.16 4.92
CA LEU A 66 -1.73 2.22 4.36
C LEU A 66 -0.61 1.62 3.50
N LEU A 67 -0.01 0.52 3.97
CA LEU A 67 0.97 -0.22 3.20
C LEU A 67 0.34 -0.86 1.96
N ALA A 68 -0.86 -1.44 2.07
CA ALA A 68 -1.59 -2.00 0.93
C ALA A 68 -1.90 -0.94 -0.13
N PHE A 69 -2.40 0.22 0.30
CA PHE A 69 -2.66 1.37 -0.57
C PHE A 69 -1.39 1.78 -1.32
N THR A 70 -0.28 1.92 -0.59
CA THR A 70 1.01 2.31 -1.17
C THR A 70 1.49 1.28 -2.19
N ILE A 71 1.47 -0.01 -1.88
CA ILE A 71 1.88 -1.09 -2.79
C ILE A 71 1.00 -1.12 -4.05
N ILE A 72 -0.31 -0.92 -3.92
CA ILE A 72 -1.22 -0.84 -5.07
C ILE A 72 -0.82 0.34 -5.96
N ARG A 73 -0.57 1.50 -5.37
CA ARG A 73 -0.24 2.74 -6.08
C ARG A 73 1.11 2.67 -6.77
N THR A 74 2.14 2.13 -6.11
CA THR A 74 3.49 1.95 -6.69
C THR A 74 3.54 0.84 -7.72
N SER A 75 2.66 -0.18 -7.61
CA SER A 75 2.66 -1.34 -8.50
C SER A 75 4.05 -1.98 -8.70
N PRO A 76 4.78 -2.28 -7.61
CA PRO A 76 6.15 -2.73 -7.70
C PRO A 76 6.25 -4.07 -8.44
N ARG A 77 7.20 -4.18 -9.37
CA ARG A 77 7.42 -5.41 -10.15
C ARG A 77 7.99 -6.49 -9.24
N ASN A 78 7.29 -7.62 -9.18
CA ASN A 78 7.74 -8.84 -8.50
C ASN A 78 8.16 -8.65 -7.02
N LEU A 79 7.48 -7.75 -6.29
CA LEU A 79 7.78 -7.48 -4.87
C LEU A 79 7.77 -8.75 -4.00
N LEU A 80 6.81 -9.67 -4.20
CA LEU A 80 6.79 -10.94 -3.47
C LEU A 80 8.02 -11.79 -3.77
N GLY A 81 8.46 -11.83 -5.03
CA GLY A 81 9.66 -12.56 -5.44
C GLY A 81 10.91 -12.02 -4.77
N HIS A 82 11.07 -10.70 -4.71
CA HIS A 82 12.17 -10.05 -3.98
C HIS A 82 12.16 -10.38 -2.49
N LEU A 83 11.02 -10.26 -1.83
CA LEU A 83 10.89 -10.59 -0.41
C LEU A 83 11.18 -12.08 -0.13
N THR A 84 10.75 -12.98 -1.02
CA THR A 84 11.01 -14.42 -0.90
C THR A 84 12.50 -14.73 -1.09
N ALA A 85 13.14 -14.09 -2.07
CA ALA A 85 14.58 -14.23 -2.29
C ALA A 85 15.39 -13.71 -1.09
N LEU A 86 14.98 -12.57 -0.51
CA LEU A 86 15.60 -12.01 0.69
C LEU A 86 15.47 -12.95 1.89
N GLN A 87 14.29 -13.53 2.11
CA GLN A 87 14.07 -14.55 3.15
C GLN A 87 14.94 -15.80 2.95
N TYR A 88 15.09 -16.24 1.71
CA TYR A 88 15.90 -17.42 1.37
C TYR A 88 17.40 -17.17 1.57
N LEU A 89 17.89 -16.02 1.13
CA LEU A 89 19.31 -15.66 1.24
C LEU A 89 19.70 -15.21 2.65
N HIS A 90 18.76 -14.68 3.41
CA HIS A 90 18.98 -14.16 4.75
C HIS A 90 17.80 -14.53 5.67
N PRO A 91 17.77 -15.76 6.24
CA PRO A 91 16.64 -16.24 7.05
C PRO A 91 16.34 -15.36 8.28
N SER A 92 17.36 -14.71 8.83
CA SER A 92 17.19 -13.74 9.92
C SER A 92 16.48 -12.45 9.50
N ALA A 93 16.20 -12.22 8.22
CA ALA A 93 15.38 -11.11 7.73
C ALA A 93 13.98 -11.11 8.34
N GLU A 94 13.44 -12.28 8.72
CA GLU A 94 12.15 -12.37 9.41
C GLU A 94 12.13 -11.65 10.76
N THR A 95 13.30 -11.51 11.40
CA THR A 95 13.44 -10.79 12.67
C THR A 95 13.49 -9.27 12.49
N THR A 96 13.65 -8.79 11.25
CA THR A 96 13.63 -7.36 10.94
C THR A 96 12.21 -6.82 11.10
N LYS A 97 12.07 -5.79 11.93
CA LYS A 97 10.78 -5.11 12.14
C LYS A 97 10.22 -4.63 10.80
N GLY A 98 8.94 -4.92 10.56
CA GLY A 98 8.28 -4.59 9.30
C GLY A 98 8.32 -5.69 8.23
N PHE A 99 9.24 -6.66 8.32
CA PHE A 99 9.36 -7.71 7.30
C PHE A 99 8.08 -8.55 7.19
N VAL A 100 7.65 -9.14 8.31
CA VAL A 100 6.44 -9.99 8.36
C VAL A 100 5.17 -9.21 7.94
N PRO A 101 4.91 -7.97 8.45
CA PRO A 101 3.81 -7.15 7.98
C PRO A 101 3.81 -6.87 6.47
N ILE A 102 4.97 -6.57 5.87
CA ILE A 102 5.08 -6.32 4.43
C ILE A 102 4.75 -7.58 3.64
N VAL A 103 5.36 -8.72 4.01
CA VAL A 103 5.08 -10.01 3.35
C VAL A 103 3.60 -10.39 3.47
N ALA A 104 2.99 -10.23 4.65
CA ALA A 104 1.59 -10.51 4.87
C ALA A 104 0.67 -9.62 4.01
N THR A 105 1.00 -8.33 3.89
CA THR A 105 0.26 -7.37 3.07
C THR A 105 0.33 -7.74 1.60
N VAL A 106 1.53 -8.03 1.07
CA VAL A 106 1.73 -8.44 -0.32
C VAL A 106 0.97 -9.74 -0.64
N LYS A 107 1.05 -10.74 0.25
CA LYS A 107 0.29 -12.00 0.11
C LYS A 107 -1.23 -11.75 0.11
N THR A 108 -1.70 -10.85 0.96
CA THR A 108 -3.13 -10.48 1.01
C THR A 108 -3.58 -9.82 -0.28
N LEU A 109 -2.82 -8.87 -0.81
CA LEU A 109 -3.12 -8.22 -2.09
C LEU A 109 -3.18 -9.21 -3.25
N LEU A 110 -2.26 -10.18 -3.29
CA LEU A 110 -2.25 -11.23 -4.31
C LEU A 110 -3.47 -12.15 -4.21
N ARG A 111 -3.91 -12.49 -3.00
CA ARG A 111 -5.16 -13.25 -2.77
C ARG A 111 -6.41 -12.46 -3.16
N LEU A 112 -6.39 -11.14 -3.00
CA LEU A 112 -7.50 -10.25 -3.39
C LEU A 112 -7.53 -9.94 -4.90
N ARG A 113 -6.43 -10.20 -5.62
CA ARG A 113 -6.31 -9.89 -7.05
C ARG A 113 -7.44 -10.47 -7.94
N PRO A 114 -7.91 -11.72 -7.75
CA PRO A 114 -9.04 -12.24 -8.51
C PRO A 114 -10.32 -11.44 -8.26
N TYR A 115 -10.60 -11.09 -7.00
CA TYR A 115 -11.79 -10.33 -6.61
C TYR A 115 -11.77 -8.90 -7.14
N LEU A 116 -10.60 -8.24 -7.09
CA LEU A 116 -10.41 -6.89 -7.64
C LEU A 116 -10.58 -6.88 -9.17
N ARG A 117 -10.10 -7.93 -9.87
CA ARG A 117 -10.30 -8.09 -11.32
C ARG A 117 -11.76 -8.33 -11.68
N SER A 118 -12.47 -9.20 -10.94
CA SER A 118 -13.88 -9.46 -11.18
C SER A 118 -14.76 -8.23 -10.95
N ARG A 119 -14.42 -7.41 -9.95
CA ARG A 119 -15.15 -6.16 -9.67
C ARG A 119 -14.86 -5.06 -10.68
N ALA A 120 -13.59 -4.87 -11.06
CA ALA A 120 -13.23 -3.96 -12.14
C ALA A 120 -13.87 -4.37 -13.49
N PHE A 121 -13.95 -5.67 -13.77
CA PHE A 121 -14.67 -6.18 -14.92
C PHE A 121 -16.18 -5.90 -14.82
N ALA A 122 -16.80 -6.16 -13.66
CA ALA A 122 -18.22 -5.88 -13.44
C ALA A 122 -18.56 -4.39 -13.57
N ASP A 123 -17.71 -3.49 -13.03
CA ASP A 123 -17.90 -2.04 -13.13
C ASP A 123 -17.66 -1.53 -14.56
N ALA A 124 -16.67 -2.06 -15.28
CA ALA A 124 -16.42 -1.73 -16.69
C ALA A 124 -17.52 -2.27 -17.64
N HIS A 125 -18.27 -3.28 -17.21
CA HIS A 125 -19.36 -3.89 -17.98
C HIS A 125 -20.73 -3.64 -17.32
N GLN A 126 -20.84 -2.63 -16.45
CA GLN A 126 -22.15 -2.16 -16.04
C GLN A 126 -22.90 -1.73 -17.30
N PRO A 127 -24.09 -2.30 -17.59
CA PRO A 127 -24.86 -1.85 -18.72
C PRO A 127 -25.12 -0.36 -18.52
N THR A 128 -24.67 0.47 -19.47
CA THR A 128 -24.99 1.89 -19.49
C THR A 128 -26.48 2.05 -19.20
N PRO A 129 -26.88 2.87 -18.21
CA PRO A 129 -28.29 3.02 -17.89
C PRO A 129 -29.01 3.41 -19.17
N LYS A 130 -29.95 2.57 -19.61
CA LYS A 130 -30.81 2.89 -20.75
C LYS A 130 -31.58 4.13 -20.35
N VAL A 131 -31.15 5.29 -20.86
CA VAL A 131 -31.92 6.53 -20.77
C VAL A 131 -33.30 6.20 -21.32
N PRO A 132 -34.38 6.38 -20.55
CA PRO A 132 -35.73 6.15 -21.06
C PRO A 132 -35.93 7.09 -22.25
N VAL A 133 -35.98 6.53 -23.46
CA VAL A 133 -36.35 7.27 -24.66
C VAL A 133 -37.85 7.52 -24.54
N GLY A 134 -38.21 8.72 -24.08
CA GLY A 134 -39.59 9.20 -24.21
C GLY A 134 -40.15 9.84 -22.95
N TRP A 135 -39.71 11.07 -22.66
CA TRP A 135 -40.61 12.10 -22.14
C TRP A 135 -40.52 13.29 -23.09
N LYS A 136 -41.31 13.22 -24.17
CA LYS A 136 -41.74 14.38 -24.96
C LYS A 136 -43.20 14.63 -24.61
N GLY A 137 -43.53 15.88 -24.27
CA GLY A 137 -44.91 16.37 -24.16
C GLY A 137 -45.30 16.66 -22.73
#